data_AF-A0A2N3D948-F1
#
_entry.id   AF-A0A2N3D948-F1
#
_cell.length_a   1.000
_cell.length_b   1.000
_cell.length_c   1.000
_cell.angle_alpha   90.00
_cell.angle_beta   90.00
_cell.angle_gamma   90.00
#
_symmetry.space_group_name_H-M   'P 1'
#
loop_
_entity.id
_entity.type
_entity.pdbx_description
1 polymer ?
#
loop_
_entity_poly.entity_id
_entity_poly.type
_entity_poly.pdbx_seq_one_letter_code
_entity_poly.pdbx_strand_id
1 'polypeptide(L)'
;LHRAQEWPDTKRQLEVAFGDTRHFAIHDAVPRSFGDEGAANHMRLCESHAAPGVEVFVYGKQPFETGGGRFPARQHEQASRLVARRHGLDPARTVFIEQNPAAIEAGAFHNDVVAVANGPVLFTHAEAFADQQLAYDAIRAAFPALEVVEVPSSAVSLQEAIRTYLFNAQLLSLPDGSMALIVPEECRESSSVWAWAQALLAGVGGLGGPIRQVIPVDVKQSMANGGGPACLRLRVVCDPATVDPRFLLTEAKAELIERTIAAHWPEQIDPADLGSENLANSVISARLALLDALNLAQLG
;
A
#
# COMPACT_ATOMS: atom_id res chain seq x y z
N LEU A 1 4.59 16.06 -9.52
CA LEU A 1 3.98 17.37 -9.19
C LEU A 1 2.56 17.22 -8.68
N HIS A 2 1.64 16.63 -9.44
CA HIS A 2 0.22 16.51 -9.03
C HIS A 2 0.04 15.86 -7.64
N ARG A 3 0.88 14.87 -7.27
CA ARG A 3 0.80 14.25 -5.93
C ARG A 3 1.30 15.09 -4.77
N ALA A 4 2.22 16.03 -5.05
CA ALA A 4 2.85 16.84 -4.01
C ALA A 4 1.90 17.87 -3.37
N GLN A 5 0.72 18.08 -3.99
CA GLN A 5 -0.32 18.97 -3.47
C GLN A 5 -1.35 18.25 -2.58
N GLU A 6 -1.32 16.91 -2.49
CA GLU A 6 -2.31 16.12 -1.75
C GLU A 6 -2.21 16.33 -0.22
N TRP A 7 -0.98 16.46 0.31
CA TRP A 7 -0.73 16.33 1.75
C TRP A 7 -1.50 17.28 2.68
N PRO A 8 -1.78 18.56 2.34
CA PRO A 8 -2.54 19.43 3.25
C PRO A 8 -3.95 18.89 3.46
N ASP A 9 -4.59 18.40 2.40
CA ASP A 9 -5.95 17.87 2.45
C ASP A 9 -5.97 16.49 3.11
N THR A 10 -4.98 15.65 2.82
CA THR A 10 -4.78 14.37 3.52
C THR A 10 -4.62 14.59 5.02
N LYS A 11 -3.80 15.57 5.45
CA LYS A 11 -3.61 15.88 6.87
C LYS A 11 -4.93 16.32 7.51
N ARG A 12 -5.68 17.24 6.89
CA ARG A 12 -7.00 17.66 7.39
C ARG A 12 -7.95 16.47 7.56
N GLN A 13 -7.98 15.55 6.60
CA GLN A 13 -8.82 14.35 6.71
C GLN A 13 -8.37 13.42 7.84
N LEU A 14 -7.05 13.18 7.99
CA LEU A 14 -6.50 12.37 9.08
C LEU A 14 -6.76 12.98 10.46
N GLU A 15 -6.69 14.30 10.60
CA GLU A 15 -7.01 15.01 11.85
C GLU A 15 -8.48 14.88 12.24
N VAL A 16 -9.39 14.71 11.27
CA VAL A 16 -10.79 14.36 11.57
C VAL A 16 -10.92 12.88 11.94
N ALA A 17 -10.38 11.98 11.11
CA ALA A 17 -10.51 10.53 11.33
C ALA A 17 -9.89 10.06 12.66
N PHE A 18 -8.76 10.66 13.04
CA PHE A 18 -7.94 10.31 14.19
C PHE A 18 -7.84 11.49 15.18
N GLY A 19 -8.94 12.22 15.39
CA GLY A 19 -8.96 13.47 16.16
C GLY A 19 -8.82 13.32 17.69
N ASP A 20 -8.92 12.10 18.23
CA ASP A 20 -8.70 11.87 19.66
C ASP A 20 -7.20 11.88 19.99
N THR A 21 -6.70 13.03 20.42
CA THR A 21 -5.28 13.28 20.71
C THR A 21 -4.73 12.49 21.89
N ARG A 22 -5.59 11.80 22.67
CA ARG A 22 -5.15 10.85 23.70
C ARG A 22 -4.63 9.54 23.08
N HIS A 23 -5.08 9.23 21.86
CA HIS A 23 -4.78 7.99 21.16
C HIS A 23 -3.93 8.20 19.90
N PHE A 24 -4.02 9.38 19.26
CA PHE A 24 -3.37 9.64 17.98
C PHE A 24 -2.54 10.92 17.97
N ALA A 25 -1.43 10.88 17.24
CA ALA A 25 -0.62 12.04 16.91
C ALA A 25 -0.49 12.11 15.37
N ILE A 26 -0.92 13.23 14.78
CA ILE A 26 -0.80 13.47 13.34
C ILE A 26 0.36 14.45 13.11
N HIS A 27 1.38 14.00 12.39
CA HIS A 27 2.56 14.81 12.08
C HIS A 27 2.42 15.50 10.71
N ASP A 28 3.10 16.62 10.53
CA ASP A 28 3.29 17.21 9.20
C ASP A 28 4.12 16.29 8.29
N ALA A 29 3.99 16.51 6.98
CA ALA A 29 4.83 15.88 5.98
C ALA A 29 6.33 16.16 6.23
N VAL A 30 7.20 15.32 5.66
CA VAL A 30 8.64 15.56 5.66
C VAL A 30 8.98 16.81 4.84
N PRO A 31 10.14 17.46 5.06
CA PRO A 31 10.58 18.57 4.22
C PRO A 31 10.62 18.19 2.74
N ARG A 32 10.14 19.08 1.86
CA ARG A 32 10.01 18.84 0.41
C ARG A 32 11.31 18.48 -0.32
N SER A 33 12.47 18.67 0.31
CA SER A 33 13.77 18.25 -0.20
C SER A 33 13.97 16.73 -0.19
N PHE A 34 13.15 15.99 0.57
CA PHE A 34 13.19 14.54 0.64
C PHE A 34 11.87 13.97 0.11
N GLY A 35 11.95 13.09 -0.88
CA GLY A 35 10.80 12.36 -1.38
C GLY A 35 10.33 11.29 -0.39
N ASP A 36 9.02 11.29 -0.12
CA ASP A 36 8.33 10.36 0.77
C ASP A 36 6.98 9.97 0.16
N GLU A 37 6.80 8.68 -0.09
CA GLU A 37 5.60 8.09 -0.65
C GLU A 37 4.83 7.27 0.41
N GLY A 38 5.23 7.40 1.69
CA GLY A 38 4.49 6.91 2.84
C GLY A 38 4.35 5.39 2.89
N ALA A 39 3.13 4.92 3.20
CA ALA A 39 2.86 3.52 3.52
C ALA A 39 3.15 2.53 2.38
N ALA A 40 3.23 2.99 1.12
CA ALA A 40 3.60 2.15 -0.03
C ALA A 40 5.04 1.61 0.07
N ASN A 41 5.89 2.28 0.85
CA ASN A 41 7.27 1.88 1.14
C ASN A 41 7.49 1.43 2.59
N HIS A 42 6.40 1.08 3.28
CA HIS A 42 6.43 0.66 4.67
C HIS A 42 5.79 -0.72 4.86
N MET A 43 6.45 -1.56 5.64
CA MET A 43 5.96 -2.86 6.06
C MET A 43 6.07 -3.00 7.57
N ARG A 44 5.16 -3.78 8.16
CA ARG A 44 5.18 -4.10 9.59
C ARG A 44 5.09 -5.61 9.77
N LEU A 45 6.02 -6.18 10.52
CA LEU A 45 6.07 -7.59 10.89
C LEU A 45 5.81 -7.76 12.38
N CYS A 46 4.98 -8.71 12.78
CA CYS A 46 4.59 -8.93 14.17
C CYS A 46 4.00 -10.32 14.39
N GLU A 47 4.10 -10.86 15.60
CA GLU A 47 3.42 -12.13 15.95
C GLU A 47 1.89 -11.97 15.98
N SER A 48 1.41 -10.82 16.45
CA SER A 48 0.01 -10.40 16.36
C SER A 48 -0.07 -8.88 16.17
N HIS A 49 -1.18 -8.38 15.62
CA HIS A 49 -1.30 -6.94 15.36
C HIS A 49 -1.22 -6.08 16.63
N ALA A 50 -1.71 -6.59 17.77
CA ALA A 50 -1.63 -5.89 19.05
C ALA A 50 -0.25 -5.98 19.73
N ALA A 51 0.60 -6.93 19.33
CA ALA A 51 1.95 -7.04 19.85
C ALA A 51 2.87 -5.96 19.25
N PRO A 52 3.97 -5.61 19.94
CA PRO A 52 5.03 -4.81 19.33
C PRO A 52 5.47 -5.44 18.00
N GLY A 53 5.58 -4.64 16.92
CA GLY A 53 6.02 -5.10 15.59
C GLY A 53 7.33 -4.46 15.13
N VAL A 54 8.06 -5.11 14.23
CA VAL A 54 9.22 -4.52 13.55
C VAL A 54 8.74 -3.75 12.33
N GLU A 55 9.14 -2.49 12.26
CA GLU A 55 8.82 -1.57 11.16
C GLU A 55 9.95 -1.63 10.14
N VAL A 56 9.61 -1.85 8.88
CA VAL A 56 10.56 -1.98 7.77
C VAL A 56 10.27 -0.88 6.77
N PHE A 57 11.22 0.04 6.63
CA PHE A 57 11.18 1.12 5.65
C PHE A 57 12.04 0.76 4.45
N VAL A 58 11.43 0.79 3.27
CA VAL A 58 12.12 0.51 2.01
C VAL A 58 12.40 1.83 1.30
N TYR A 59 13.59 2.00 0.73
CA TYR A 59 13.96 3.22 0.02
C TYR A 59 14.73 2.88 -1.26
N GLY A 60 14.93 3.86 -2.14
CA GLY A 60 15.82 3.72 -3.29
C GLY A 60 16.93 4.77 -3.27
N LYS A 61 18.10 4.40 -3.80
CA LYS A 61 19.20 5.34 -3.98
C LYS A 61 18.89 6.38 -5.05
N GLN A 62 19.36 7.59 -4.82
CA GLN A 62 19.05 8.73 -5.67
C GLN A 62 19.89 8.73 -6.96
N PRO A 63 19.45 9.42 -8.04
CA PRO A 63 20.16 9.44 -9.33
C PRO A 63 21.64 9.85 -9.24
N PHE A 64 22.02 10.73 -8.31
CA PHE A 64 23.41 11.13 -8.13
C PHE A 64 24.29 10.04 -7.50
N GLU A 65 23.69 9.04 -6.85
CA GLU A 65 24.38 7.88 -6.24
C GLU A 65 24.50 6.72 -7.23
N THR A 66 23.51 6.55 -8.11
CA THR A 66 23.43 5.42 -9.06
C THR A 66 23.88 5.78 -10.48
N GLY A 67 24.12 7.06 -10.77
CA GLY A 67 24.36 7.54 -12.14
C GLY A 67 23.08 7.78 -12.94
N GLY A 68 21.90 7.66 -12.29
CA GLY A 68 20.58 7.80 -12.89
C GLY A 68 20.02 6.50 -13.44
N GLY A 69 18.82 6.59 -13.99
CA GLY A 69 18.05 5.47 -14.52
C GLY A 69 16.82 5.97 -15.27
N ARG A 70 16.09 5.07 -15.92
CA ARG A 70 14.82 5.38 -16.59
C ARG A 70 13.78 5.88 -15.60
N PHE A 71 13.76 5.36 -14.38
CA PHE A 71 12.81 5.77 -13.35
C PHE A 71 13.52 6.24 -12.06
N PRO A 72 13.10 7.37 -11.49
CA PRO A 72 13.71 7.86 -10.26
C PRO A 72 13.20 7.08 -9.03
N ALA A 73 14.09 6.83 -8.07
CA ALA A 73 13.71 6.39 -6.74
C ALA A 73 12.96 7.51 -6.01
N ARG A 74 11.67 7.33 -5.77
CA ARG A 74 10.81 8.35 -5.15
C ARG A 74 11.01 8.46 -3.64
N GLN A 75 11.30 7.35 -2.97
CA GLN A 75 11.50 7.30 -1.52
C GLN A 75 12.97 7.52 -1.15
N HIS A 76 13.23 8.49 -0.28
CA HIS A 76 14.55 8.74 0.29
C HIS A 76 14.73 8.02 1.62
N GLU A 77 15.92 7.47 1.88
CA GLU A 77 16.26 6.91 3.19
C GLU A 77 16.12 7.95 4.31
N GLN A 78 16.50 9.20 4.04
CA GLN A 78 16.44 10.31 4.99
C GLN A 78 15.00 10.66 5.38
N ALA A 79 14.06 10.57 4.42
CA ALA A 79 12.64 10.72 4.70
C ALA A 79 12.15 9.60 5.63
N SER A 80 12.44 8.34 5.28
CA SER A 80 12.08 7.18 6.09
C SER A 80 12.60 7.28 7.52
N ARG A 81 13.86 7.69 7.70
CA ARG A 81 14.46 7.89 9.03
C ARG A 81 13.83 9.07 9.79
N LEU A 82 13.39 10.12 9.10
CA LEU A 82 12.69 11.24 9.72
C LEU A 82 11.31 10.81 10.20
N VAL A 83 10.55 10.07 9.39
CA VAL A 83 9.25 9.50 9.75
C VAL A 83 9.40 8.61 10.98
N ALA A 84 10.34 7.67 10.98
CA ALA A 84 10.59 6.80 12.12
C ALA A 84 10.86 7.56 13.42
N ARG A 85 11.68 8.63 13.38
CA ARG A 85 11.94 9.49 14.54
C ARG A 85 10.70 10.27 14.99
N ARG A 86 9.94 10.85 14.06
CA ARG A 86 8.73 11.63 14.39
C ARG A 86 7.67 10.76 15.07
N HIS A 87 7.52 9.52 14.60
CA HIS A 87 6.60 8.53 15.17
C HIS A 87 7.12 7.87 16.45
N GLY A 88 8.33 8.21 16.94
CA GLY A 88 8.89 7.67 18.18
C GLY A 88 9.15 6.15 18.12
N LEU A 89 9.43 5.62 16.94
CA LEU A 89 9.67 4.18 16.76
C LEU A 89 10.94 3.75 17.48
N ASP A 90 10.92 2.53 18.04
CA ASP A 90 12.08 1.92 18.68
C ASP A 90 13.17 1.64 17.62
N PRO A 91 14.37 2.23 17.74
CA PRO A 91 15.46 2.00 16.79
C PRO A 91 15.87 0.53 16.67
N ALA A 92 15.74 -0.27 17.74
CA ALA A 92 16.06 -1.70 17.71
C ALA A 92 15.03 -2.53 16.91
N ARG A 93 13.86 -1.94 16.62
CA ARG A 93 12.73 -2.57 15.92
C ARG A 93 12.36 -1.83 14.64
N THR A 94 13.32 -1.08 14.08
CA THR A 94 13.18 -0.32 12.85
C THR A 94 14.30 -0.68 11.90
N VAL A 95 13.97 -1.22 10.73
CA VAL A 95 14.92 -1.66 9.70
C VAL A 95 14.76 -0.80 8.45
N PHE A 96 15.87 -0.45 7.82
CA PHE A 96 15.90 0.34 6.57
C PHE A 96 16.54 -0.50 5.48
N ILE A 97 15.84 -0.72 4.37
CA ILE A 97 16.25 -1.65 3.31
C ILE A 97 16.21 -0.94 1.96
N GLU A 98 17.25 -1.12 1.17
CA GLU A 98 17.31 -0.61 -0.19
C GLU A 98 16.52 -1.54 -1.14
N GLN A 99 15.57 -0.97 -1.87
CA GLN A 99 14.87 -1.65 -2.97
C GLN A 99 15.85 -1.95 -4.10
N ASN A 100 15.65 -3.07 -4.80
CA ASN A 100 16.47 -3.41 -5.95
C ASN A 100 16.37 -2.32 -7.04
N PRO A 101 17.48 -1.69 -7.45
CA PRO A 101 17.47 -0.70 -8.53
C PRO A 101 16.92 -1.27 -9.85
N ALA A 102 17.16 -2.54 -10.15
CA ALA A 102 16.62 -3.20 -11.34
C ALA A 102 15.10 -3.31 -11.31
N ALA A 103 14.49 -3.48 -10.12
CA ALA A 103 13.04 -3.49 -9.96
C ALA A 103 12.43 -2.11 -10.17
N ILE A 104 13.07 -1.06 -9.64
CA ILE A 104 12.67 0.33 -9.88
C ILE A 104 12.70 0.63 -11.38
N GLU A 105 13.78 0.25 -12.07
CA GLU A 105 13.93 0.41 -13.53
C GLU A 105 12.89 -0.39 -14.34
N ALA A 106 12.46 -1.54 -13.82
CA ALA A 106 11.40 -2.35 -14.41
C ALA A 106 9.98 -1.76 -14.19
N GLY A 107 9.82 -0.77 -13.30
CA GLY A 107 8.56 -0.08 -13.05
C GLY A 107 8.01 -0.24 -11.63
N ALA A 108 8.73 -0.88 -10.70
CA ALA A 108 8.34 -0.96 -9.30
C ALA A 108 8.69 0.34 -8.56
N PHE A 109 7.92 1.40 -8.81
CA PHE A 109 8.15 2.74 -8.24
C PHE A 109 7.88 2.83 -6.73
N HIS A 110 7.22 1.83 -6.14
CA HIS A 110 7.01 1.63 -4.70
C HIS A 110 7.31 0.17 -4.32
N ASN A 111 7.65 -0.07 -3.06
CA ASN A 111 7.91 -1.41 -2.53
C ASN A 111 6.67 -2.31 -2.62
N ASP A 112 5.47 -1.78 -2.40
CA ASP A 112 4.21 -2.54 -2.48
C ASP A 112 3.87 -3.04 -3.90
N VAL A 113 4.73 -2.82 -4.89
CA VAL A 113 4.65 -3.47 -6.22
C VAL A 113 5.51 -4.75 -6.28
N VAL A 114 6.40 -4.98 -5.31
CA VAL A 114 7.31 -6.14 -5.26
C VAL A 114 7.33 -6.89 -3.92
N ALA A 115 6.79 -6.31 -2.84
CA ALA A 115 6.69 -6.96 -1.54
C ALA A 115 5.56 -6.41 -0.66
N VAL A 116 4.93 -7.29 0.13
CA VAL A 116 3.93 -6.95 1.14
C VAL A 116 4.11 -7.84 2.37
N ALA A 117 3.92 -7.28 3.57
CA ALA A 117 4.02 -8.04 4.82
C ALA A 117 2.71 -8.03 5.60
N ASN A 118 2.42 -9.10 6.33
CA ASN A 118 1.31 -9.18 7.28
C ASN A 118 1.63 -10.22 8.36
N GLY A 119 1.43 -9.87 9.64
CA GLY A 119 1.81 -10.75 10.73
C GLY A 119 3.29 -11.15 10.63
N PRO A 120 3.65 -12.45 10.72
CA PRO A 120 5.03 -12.89 10.60
C PRO A 120 5.52 -12.98 9.14
N VAL A 121 4.62 -12.79 8.16
CA VAL A 121 4.87 -13.13 6.76
C VAL A 121 5.37 -11.93 5.97
N LEU A 122 6.47 -12.13 5.24
CA LEU A 122 6.91 -11.30 4.13
C LEU A 122 6.62 -12.04 2.82
N PHE A 123 5.67 -11.55 2.03
CA PHE A 123 5.40 -12.01 0.68
C PHE A 123 6.13 -11.12 -0.32
N THR A 124 7.09 -11.66 -1.07
CA THR A 124 8.05 -10.84 -1.84
C THR A 124 8.51 -11.52 -3.13
N HIS A 125 8.86 -10.72 -4.13
CA HIS A 125 9.61 -11.18 -5.28
C HIS A 125 11.08 -11.45 -4.90
N ALA A 126 11.74 -12.41 -5.56
CA ALA A 126 13.16 -12.71 -5.37
C ALA A 126 14.12 -11.58 -5.80
N GLU A 127 13.58 -10.55 -6.46
CA GLU A 127 14.33 -9.37 -6.94
C GLU A 127 13.80 -8.08 -6.31
N ALA A 128 13.18 -8.14 -5.13
CA ALA A 128 12.58 -6.97 -4.49
C ALA A 128 13.62 -6.01 -3.87
N PHE A 129 14.67 -6.54 -3.25
CA PHE A 129 15.68 -5.77 -2.51
C PHE A 129 17.06 -5.81 -3.18
N ALA A 130 17.87 -4.77 -2.97
CA ALA A 130 19.19 -4.65 -3.61
C ALA A 130 20.14 -5.80 -3.21
N ASP A 131 20.06 -6.23 -1.95
CA ASP A 131 20.63 -7.48 -1.47
C ASP A 131 19.54 -8.25 -0.71
N GLN A 132 18.96 -9.24 -1.38
CA GLN A 132 17.80 -9.98 -0.89
C GLN A 132 18.09 -10.71 0.43
N GLN A 133 19.24 -11.38 0.53
CA GLN A 133 19.59 -12.15 1.72
C GLN A 133 19.95 -11.24 2.89
N LEU A 134 20.71 -10.16 2.64
CA LEU A 134 21.02 -9.17 3.67
C LEU A 134 19.74 -8.51 4.21
N ALA A 135 18.75 -8.24 3.36
CA ALA A 135 17.45 -7.74 3.76
C ALA A 135 16.74 -8.72 4.72
N TYR A 136 16.70 -10.01 4.37
CA TYR A 136 16.11 -11.04 5.22
C TYR A 136 16.84 -11.20 6.55
N ASP A 137 18.16 -11.15 6.54
CA ASP A 137 18.98 -11.29 7.75
C ASP A 137 18.79 -10.09 8.68
N ALA A 138 18.74 -8.86 8.13
CA ALA A 138 18.48 -7.65 8.90
C ALA A 138 17.08 -7.66 9.54
N ILE A 139 16.05 -8.08 8.78
CA ILE A 139 14.69 -8.25 9.32
C ILE A 139 14.68 -9.33 10.40
N ARG A 140 15.29 -10.50 10.14
CA ARG A 140 15.29 -11.64 11.07
C ARG A 140 16.05 -11.34 12.35
N ALA A 141 17.10 -10.51 12.30
CA ALA A 141 17.79 -10.04 13.49
C ALA A 141 16.88 -9.25 14.43
N ALA A 142 15.97 -8.44 13.89
CA ALA A 142 14.98 -7.68 14.67
C ALA A 142 13.69 -8.49 14.96
N PHE A 143 13.35 -9.46 14.09
CA PHE A 143 12.14 -10.27 14.15
C PHE A 143 12.44 -11.74 13.78
N PRO A 144 12.87 -12.57 14.76
CA PRO A 144 13.27 -13.97 14.49
C PRO A 144 12.16 -14.86 13.91
N ALA A 145 10.89 -14.53 14.16
CA ALA A 145 9.72 -15.25 13.66
C ALA A 145 9.38 -14.95 12.19
N LEU A 146 10.29 -14.31 11.43
CA LEU A 146 10.09 -14.01 10.02
C LEU A 146 9.85 -15.28 9.18
N GLU A 147 8.68 -15.33 8.54
CA GLU A 147 8.32 -16.28 7.50
C GLU A 147 8.37 -15.61 6.13
N VAL A 148 9.23 -16.11 5.22
CA VAL A 148 9.37 -15.54 3.87
C VAL A 148 8.63 -16.43 2.88
N VAL A 149 7.69 -15.84 2.14
CA VAL A 149 7.07 -16.43 0.96
C VAL A 149 7.66 -15.71 -0.25
N GLU A 150 8.72 -16.29 -0.80
CA GLU A 150 9.43 -15.72 -1.95
C GLU A 150 8.90 -16.29 -3.27
N VAL A 151 8.64 -15.41 -4.25
CA VAL A 151 8.32 -15.79 -5.63
C VAL A 151 9.60 -15.73 -6.46
N PRO A 152 10.12 -16.88 -6.92
CA PRO A 152 11.32 -16.89 -7.73
C PRO A 152 11.04 -16.39 -9.15
N SER A 153 12.01 -15.70 -9.76
CA SER A 153 11.91 -15.18 -11.13
C SER A 153 11.67 -16.27 -12.18
N SER A 154 12.02 -17.54 -11.85
CA SER A 154 11.75 -18.70 -12.70
C SER A 154 10.27 -19.13 -12.72
N ALA A 155 9.49 -18.76 -11.70
CA ALA A 155 8.05 -19.02 -11.64
C ALA A 155 7.23 -17.84 -12.18
N VAL A 156 7.56 -16.62 -11.73
CA VAL A 156 6.94 -15.38 -12.18
C VAL A 156 8.07 -14.38 -12.40
N SER A 157 8.24 -13.88 -13.61
CA SER A 157 9.27 -12.85 -13.87
C SER A 157 8.90 -11.54 -13.19
N LEU A 158 9.90 -10.70 -12.91
CA LEU A 158 9.70 -9.37 -12.34
C LEU A 158 8.72 -8.52 -13.17
N GLN A 159 8.85 -8.57 -14.51
CA GLN A 159 7.97 -7.82 -15.41
C GLN A 159 6.52 -8.30 -15.29
N GLU A 160 6.31 -9.61 -15.16
CA GLU A 160 4.97 -10.17 -15.04
C GLU A 160 4.34 -9.86 -13.67
N ALA A 161 5.13 -9.90 -12.61
CA ALA A 161 4.68 -9.48 -11.27
C ALA A 161 4.27 -8.00 -11.24
N ILE A 162 5.05 -7.12 -11.88
CA ILE A 162 4.72 -5.69 -12.02
C ILE A 162 3.48 -5.50 -12.89
N ARG A 163 3.37 -6.20 -14.03
CA ARG A 163 2.23 -6.07 -14.96
C ARG A 163 0.91 -6.48 -14.29
N THR A 164 0.95 -7.54 -13.48
CA THR A 164 -0.24 -8.12 -12.84
C THR A 164 -0.52 -7.54 -11.47
N TYR A 165 0.38 -6.71 -10.91
CA TYR A 165 0.25 -6.16 -9.56
C TYR A 165 0.15 -7.23 -8.47
N LEU A 166 0.81 -8.39 -8.66
CA LEU A 166 0.76 -9.53 -7.72
C LEU A 166 1.09 -9.14 -6.28
N PHE A 167 2.10 -8.29 -6.08
CA PHE A 167 2.50 -7.84 -4.75
C PHE A 167 1.77 -6.60 -4.26
N ASN A 168 1.05 -5.90 -5.15
CA ASN A 168 0.11 -4.84 -4.77
C ASN A 168 -1.21 -5.42 -4.24
N ALA A 169 -1.11 -6.59 -3.63
CA ALA A 169 -2.18 -7.32 -3.01
C ALA A 169 -2.39 -6.90 -1.55
N GLN A 170 -3.57 -7.21 -1.01
CA GLN A 170 -3.75 -7.21 0.44
C GLN A 170 -3.49 -8.62 0.97
N LEU A 171 -2.55 -8.74 1.90
CA LEU A 171 -2.36 -9.96 2.69
C LEU A 171 -3.09 -9.78 4.03
N LEU A 172 -4.16 -10.56 4.25
CA LEU A 172 -5.08 -10.40 5.36
C LEU A 172 -5.08 -11.64 6.25
N SER A 173 -5.04 -11.46 7.57
CA SER A 173 -5.24 -12.55 8.54
C SER A 173 -6.73 -12.90 8.64
N LEU A 174 -7.05 -14.19 8.62
CA LEU A 174 -8.40 -14.72 8.79
C LEU A 174 -8.62 -15.19 10.25
N PRO A 175 -9.88 -15.32 10.71
CA PRO A 175 -10.18 -15.75 12.07
C PRO A 175 -9.63 -17.13 12.45
N ASP A 176 -9.37 -18.01 11.48
CA ASP A 176 -8.79 -19.34 11.69
C ASP A 176 -7.25 -19.33 11.77
N GLY A 177 -6.62 -18.15 11.69
CA GLY A 177 -5.17 -17.97 11.71
C GLY A 177 -4.48 -18.13 10.35
N SER A 178 -5.20 -18.52 9.31
CA SER A 178 -4.69 -18.49 7.95
C SER A 178 -4.72 -17.08 7.36
N MET A 179 -4.24 -16.93 6.11
CA MET A 179 -4.25 -15.66 5.40
C MET A 179 -4.91 -15.77 4.03
N ALA A 180 -5.56 -14.68 3.63
CA ALA A 180 -6.06 -14.46 2.28
C ALA A 180 -5.22 -13.42 1.55
N LEU A 181 -4.93 -13.69 0.28
CA LEU A 181 -4.26 -12.77 -0.64
C LEU A 181 -5.32 -12.19 -1.60
N ILE A 182 -5.62 -10.90 -1.44
CA ILE A 182 -6.55 -10.17 -2.32
C ILE A 182 -5.76 -9.57 -3.47
N VAL A 183 -5.95 -10.09 -4.68
CA VAL A 183 -5.20 -9.74 -5.89
C VAL A 183 -6.12 -9.10 -6.93
N PRO A 184 -5.62 -8.26 -7.84
CA PRO A 184 -6.42 -7.80 -8.96
C PRO A 184 -6.68 -8.94 -9.97
N GLU A 185 -7.77 -8.86 -10.76
CA GLU A 185 -8.18 -9.90 -11.73
C GLU A 185 -7.06 -10.25 -12.74
N GLU A 186 -6.19 -9.30 -13.07
CA GLU A 186 -5.03 -9.46 -13.94
C GLU A 186 -4.09 -10.59 -13.48
N CYS A 187 -4.04 -10.88 -12.17
CA CYS A 187 -3.29 -12.02 -11.61
C CYS A 187 -3.89 -13.36 -12.03
N ARG A 188 -5.21 -13.44 -12.15
CA ARG A 188 -5.94 -14.64 -12.59
C ARG A 188 -5.82 -14.83 -14.11
N GLU A 189 -5.80 -13.74 -14.85
CA GLU A 189 -5.64 -13.75 -16.32
C GLU A 189 -4.22 -14.15 -16.76
N SER A 190 -3.22 -13.98 -15.89
CA SER A 190 -1.85 -14.40 -16.13
C SER A 190 -1.63 -15.88 -15.85
N SER A 191 -1.24 -16.65 -16.87
CA SER A 191 -0.97 -18.09 -16.73
C SER A 191 0.13 -18.41 -15.72
N SER A 192 1.23 -17.65 -15.68
CA SER A 192 2.35 -17.90 -14.76
C SER A 192 1.99 -17.54 -13.32
N VAL A 193 1.36 -16.39 -13.11
CA VAL A 193 0.93 -15.95 -11.77
C VAL A 193 -0.14 -16.88 -11.22
N TRP A 194 -1.14 -17.23 -12.02
CA TRP A 194 -2.20 -18.13 -11.56
C TRP A 194 -1.72 -19.57 -11.35
N ALA A 195 -0.77 -20.05 -12.15
CA ALA A 195 -0.12 -21.33 -11.90
C ALA A 195 0.67 -21.33 -10.59
N TRP A 196 1.44 -20.26 -10.32
CA TRP A 196 2.15 -20.09 -9.05
C TRP A 196 1.19 -20.03 -7.86
N ALA A 197 0.11 -19.25 -7.96
CA ALA A 197 -0.90 -19.13 -6.91
C ALA A 197 -1.58 -20.48 -6.60
N GLN A 198 -1.92 -21.26 -7.63
CA GLN A 198 -2.47 -22.60 -7.44
C GLN A 198 -1.45 -23.56 -6.81
N ALA A 199 -0.18 -23.51 -7.20
CA ALA A 199 0.88 -24.31 -6.59
C ALA A 199 1.07 -23.98 -5.11
N LEU A 200 1.03 -22.68 -4.75
CA LEU A 200 1.03 -22.19 -3.37
C LEU A 200 -0.15 -22.77 -2.57
N LEU A 201 -1.37 -22.67 -3.09
CA LEU A 201 -2.57 -23.17 -2.43
C LEU A 201 -2.58 -24.69 -2.28
N ALA A 202 -1.98 -25.41 -3.23
CA ALA A 202 -1.89 -26.86 -3.22
C ALA A 202 -0.78 -27.42 -2.33
N GLY A 203 0.11 -26.56 -1.79
CA GLY A 203 1.24 -27.04 -1.00
C GLY A 203 2.36 -27.67 -1.83
N VAL A 204 2.42 -27.40 -3.15
CA VAL A 204 3.27 -28.15 -4.10
C VAL A 204 4.61 -27.45 -4.32
N GLY A 205 5.68 -28.24 -4.52
CA GLY A 205 7.01 -27.68 -4.83
C GLY A 205 7.71 -27.02 -3.65
N GLY A 206 7.33 -27.40 -2.41
CA GLY A 206 7.81 -26.75 -1.20
C GLY A 206 7.15 -25.40 -0.91
N LEU A 207 6.24 -24.95 -1.79
CA LEU A 207 5.36 -23.81 -1.54
C LEU A 207 4.29 -24.27 -0.55
N GLY A 208 4.20 -23.61 0.58
CA GLY A 208 3.24 -23.87 1.63
C GLY A 208 3.37 -22.77 2.67
N GLY A 209 2.36 -22.58 3.51
CA GLY A 209 2.43 -21.52 4.51
C GLY A 209 1.06 -21.05 4.98
N PRO A 210 1.03 -19.85 5.57
CA PRO A 210 -0.20 -19.29 6.12
C PRO A 210 -1.17 -18.80 5.04
N ILE A 211 -0.74 -18.53 3.81
CA ILE A 211 -1.63 -18.10 2.72
C ILE A 211 -2.46 -19.29 2.22
N ARG A 212 -3.77 -19.28 2.46
CA ARG A 212 -4.71 -20.37 2.13
C ARG A 212 -5.84 -19.96 1.20
N GLN A 213 -5.91 -18.68 0.84
CA GLN A 213 -6.88 -18.17 -0.13
C GLN A 213 -6.21 -17.16 -1.04
N VAL A 214 -6.55 -17.20 -2.33
CA VAL A 214 -6.23 -16.14 -3.29
C VAL A 214 -7.55 -15.68 -3.89
N ILE A 215 -7.89 -14.41 -3.69
CA ILE A 215 -9.18 -13.83 -4.04
C ILE A 215 -8.96 -12.71 -5.07
N PRO A 216 -9.30 -12.96 -6.36
CA PRO A 216 -9.30 -11.93 -7.38
C PRO A 216 -10.41 -10.88 -7.15
N VAL A 217 -10.11 -9.61 -7.41
CA VAL A 217 -11.07 -8.49 -7.38
C VAL A 217 -10.96 -7.62 -8.63
N ASP A 218 -12.09 -7.10 -9.10
CA ASP A 218 -12.12 -6.17 -10.24
C ASP A 218 -11.87 -4.73 -9.76
N VAL A 219 -10.67 -4.23 -10.06
CA VAL A 219 -10.25 -2.84 -9.83
C VAL A 219 -9.69 -2.21 -11.11
N LYS A 220 -10.19 -2.61 -12.28
CA LYS A 220 -9.63 -2.25 -13.60
C LYS A 220 -9.41 -0.75 -13.82
N GLN A 221 -10.32 0.10 -13.32
CA GLN A 221 -10.20 1.56 -13.45
C GLN A 221 -9.01 2.12 -12.66
N SER A 222 -8.73 1.53 -11.50
CA SER A 222 -7.57 1.89 -10.69
C SER A 222 -6.27 1.30 -11.27
N MET A 223 -6.33 0.06 -11.74
CA MET A 223 -5.21 -0.61 -12.43
C MET A 223 -4.76 0.14 -13.69
N ALA A 224 -5.70 0.73 -14.45
CA ALA A 224 -5.38 1.57 -15.62
C ALA A 224 -4.49 2.78 -15.27
N ASN A 225 -4.48 3.22 -14.01
CA ASN A 225 -3.61 4.28 -13.48
C ASN A 225 -2.49 3.74 -12.56
N GLY A 226 -2.27 2.43 -12.52
CA GLY A 226 -1.22 1.80 -11.72
C GLY A 226 -1.53 1.70 -10.23
N GLY A 227 -2.80 1.47 -9.86
CA GLY A 227 -3.20 1.18 -8.48
C GLY A 227 -3.95 -0.15 -8.38
N GLY A 228 -3.35 -1.14 -7.71
CA GLY A 228 -4.02 -2.38 -7.33
C GLY A 228 -4.72 -2.27 -5.97
N PRO A 229 -5.17 -3.41 -5.40
CA PRO A 229 -5.88 -3.45 -4.12
C PRO A 229 -5.12 -2.78 -2.95
N ALA A 230 -3.80 -2.92 -2.90
CA ALA A 230 -2.98 -2.30 -1.85
C ALA A 230 -2.89 -0.78 -1.97
N CYS A 231 -2.82 -0.24 -3.18
CA CYS A 231 -2.76 1.22 -3.40
C CYS A 231 -4.02 1.95 -2.93
N LEU A 232 -5.17 1.26 -2.87
CA LEU A 232 -6.47 1.82 -2.50
C LEU A 232 -6.73 1.83 -0.98
N ARG A 233 -5.76 1.42 -0.16
CA ARG A 233 -5.94 1.29 1.29
C ARG A 233 -4.73 1.76 2.09
N LEU A 234 -5.01 2.35 3.25
CA LEU A 234 -4.04 2.59 4.32
C LEU A 234 -4.31 1.62 5.47
N ARG A 235 -3.27 0.91 5.93
CA ARG A 235 -3.38 0.02 7.09
C ARG A 235 -3.07 0.80 8.36
N VAL A 236 -4.02 0.85 9.29
CA VAL A 236 -3.86 1.47 10.61
C VAL A 236 -4.24 0.46 11.67
N VAL A 237 -3.27 0.02 12.48
CA VAL A 237 -3.53 -0.85 13.63
C VAL A 237 -3.89 0.05 14.81
N CYS A 238 -5.15 0.02 15.22
CA CYS A 238 -5.67 0.80 16.35
C CYS A 238 -6.91 0.11 16.93
N ASP A 239 -7.36 0.59 18.09
CA ASP A 239 -8.71 0.28 18.58
C ASP A 239 -9.74 1.07 17.74
N PRO A 240 -10.61 0.41 16.95
CA PRO A 240 -11.59 1.11 16.13
C PRO A 240 -12.53 2.01 16.92
N ALA A 241 -12.73 1.76 18.22
CA ALA A 241 -13.57 2.61 19.08
C ALA A 241 -12.99 4.01 19.31
N THR A 242 -11.70 4.21 19.03
CA THR A 242 -11.01 5.50 19.15
C THR A 242 -11.02 6.31 17.85
N VAL A 243 -11.39 5.69 16.73
CA VAL A 243 -11.50 6.33 15.41
C VAL A 243 -12.85 7.03 15.29
N ASP A 244 -12.90 8.18 14.60
CA ASP A 244 -14.17 8.85 14.32
C ASP A 244 -15.13 7.90 13.56
N PRO A 245 -16.32 7.60 14.10
CA PRO A 245 -17.23 6.60 13.53
C PRO A 245 -17.75 6.98 12.13
N ARG A 246 -17.61 8.25 11.70
CA ARG A 246 -17.89 8.66 10.32
C ARG A 246 -16.96 7.98 9.31
N PHE A 247 -15.77 7.54 9.73
CA PHE A 247 -14.80 6.84 8.88
C PHE A 247 -14.90 5.31 8.93
N LEU A 248 -15.71 4.73 9.83
CA LEU A 248 -15.92 3.28 9.89
C LEU A 248 -16.99 2.82 8.90
N LEU A 249 -16.68 1.83 8.07
CA LEU A 249 -17.62 1.32 7.07
C LEU A 249 -18.67 0.40 7.71
N THR A 250 -19.93 0.58 7.30
CA THR A 250 -21.05 -0.32 7.60
C THR A 250 -21.81 -0.58 6.30
N GLU A 251 -22.62 -1.63 6.25
CA GLU A 251 -23.44 -1.93 5.05
C GLU A 251 -24.29 -0.72 4.64
N ALA A 252 -25.03 -0.13 5.59
CA ALA A 252 -25.86 1.04 5.33
C ALA A 252 -25.05 2.26 4.84
N LYS A 253 -23.80 2.42 5.30
CA LYS A 253 -22.92 3.50 4.82
C LYS A 253 -22.38 3.20 3.43
N ALA A 254 -22.05 1.94 3.13
CA ALA A 254 -21.64 1.52 1.78
C ALA A 254 -22.74 1.80 0.77
N GLU A 255 -23.98 1.40 1.06
CA GLU A 255 -25.13 1.70 0.21
C GLU A 255 -25.39 3.20 0.05
N LEU A 256 -25.20 3.99 1.12
CA LEU A 256 -25.32 5.44 1.06
C LEU A 256 -24.28 6.04 0.12
N ILE A 257 -23.01 5.63 0.25
CA ILE A 257 -21.92 6.06 -0.63
C ILE A 257 -22.23 5.71 -2.08
N GLU A 258 -22.66 4.48 -2.35
CA GLU A 258 -23.01 4.02 -3.70
C GLU A 258 -24.13 4.86 -4.32
N ARG A 259 -25.23 5.06 -3.59
CA ARG A 259 -26.35 5.90 -4.07
C ARG A 259 -25.93 7.35 -4.31
N THR A 260 -25.12 7.93 -3.43
CA THR A 260 -24.63 9.31 -3.58
C THR A 260 -23.69 9.42 -4.78
N ILE A 261 -22.82 8.44 -5.01
CA ILE A 261 -21.94 8.41 -6.19
C ILE A 261 -22.79 8.32 -7.46
N ALA A 262 -23.71 7.36 -7.54
CA ALA A 262 -24.57 7.17 -8.71
C ALA A 262 -25.44 8.40 -9.04
N ALA A 263 -25.85 9.16 -8.02
CA ALA A 263 -26.68 10.35 -8.22
C ALA A 263 -25.90 11.60 -8.67
N HIS A 264 -24.60 11.69 -8.38
CA HIS A 264 -23.87 12.95 -8.50
C HIS A 264 -22.57 12.88 -9.32
N TRP A 265 -21.90 11.74 -9.40
CA TRP A 265 -20.65 11.63 -10.16
C TRP A 265 -20.94 11.52 -11.65
N PRO A 266 -20.16 12.20 -12.51
CA PRO A 266 -20.21 11.96 -13.95
C PRO A 266 -19.87 10.49 -14.26
N GLU A 267 -20.69 9.84 -15.08
CA GLU A 267 -20.40 8.48 -15.57
C GLU A 267 -19.17 8.43 -16.47
N GLN A 268 -18.85 9.55 -17.13
CA GLN A 268 -17.72 9.70 -18.03
C GLN A 268 -17.06 11.07 -17.84
N ILE A 269 -15.72 11.08 -17.91
CA ILE A 269 -14.89 12.29 -17.94
C ILE A 269 -13.88 12.09 -19.06
N ASP A 270 -13.93 12.92 -20.09
CA ASP A 270 -12.98 12.83 -21.19
C ASP A 270 -11.79 13.79 -20.98
N PRO A 271 -10.59 13.47 -21.51
CA PRO A 271 -9.44 14.37 -21.43
C PRO A 271 -9.71 15.78 -21.97
N ALA A 272 -10.64 15.92 -22.92
CA ALA A 272 -11.03 17.21 -23.50
C ALA A 272 -11.84 18.09 -22.53
N ASP A 273 -12.45 17.51 -21.49
CA ASP A 273 -13.23 18.23 -20.50
C ASP A 273 -12.36 18.87 -19.41
N LEU A 274 -11.09 18.46 -19.33
CA LEU A 274 -10.14 18.95 -18.33
C LEU A 274 -9.91 20.46 -18.49
N GLY A 275 -10.20 21.21 -17.43
CA GLY A 275 -10.12 22.67 -17.42
C GLY A 275 -11.43 23.38 -17.79
N SER A 276 -12.48 22.64 -18.15
CA SER A 276 -13.81 23.23 -18.35
C SER A 276 -14.50 23.60 -17.03
N GLU A 277 -15.24 24.71 -17.03
CA GLU A 277 -16.04 25.13 -15.88
C GLU A 277 -17.15 24.11 -15.56
N ASN A 278 -17.71 23.47 -16.59
CA ASN A 278 -18.74 22.46 -16.42
C ASN A 278 -18.23 21.24 -15.64
N LEU A 279 -17.08 20.67 -16.04
CA LEU A 279 -16.50 19.54 -15.32
C LEU A 279 -16.13 19.94 -13.88
N ALA A 280 -15.51 21.10 -13.70
CA ALA A 280 -15.14 21.59 -12.37
C ALA A 280 -16.36 21.71 -11.45
N ASN A 281 -17.44 22.34 -11.93
CA ASN A 281 -18.67 22.50 -11.17
C ASN A 281 -19.32 21.15 -10.82
N SER A 282 -19.35 20.21 -11.77
CA SER A 282 -19.89 18.86 -11.55
C SER A 282 -19.10 18.10 -10.49
N VAL A 283 -17.76 18.06 -10.59
CA VAL A 283 -16.90 17.34 -9.63
C VAL A 283 -16.94 17.99 -8.24
N ILE A 284 -16.94 19.33 -8.16
CA ILE A 284 -17.05 20.03 -6.87
C ILE A 284 -18.41 19.74 -6.22
N SER A 285 -19.50 19.84 -6.98
CA SER A 285 -20.85 19.58 -6.46
C SER A 285 -20.99 18.13 -5.99
N ALA A 286 -20.47 17.18 -6.77
CA ALA A 286 -20.45 15.77 -6.42
C ALA A 286 -19.68 15.54 -5.10
N ARG A 287 -18.45 16.06 -5.00
CA ARG A 287 -17.64 15.98 -3.78
C ARG A 287 -18.38 16.54 -2.56
N LEU A 288 -19.00 17.71 -2.68
CA LEU A 288 -19.76 18.33 -1.58
C LEU A 288 -20.95 17.47 -1.16
N ALA A 289 -21.68 16.87 -2.11
CA ALA A 289 -22.79 15.97 -1.80
C ALA A 289 -22.33 14.71 -1.04
N LEU A 290 -21.19 14.13 -1.39
CA LEU A 290 -20.63 13.00 -0.64
C LEU A 290 -20.15 13.40 0.76
N LEU A 291 -19.51 14.55 0.89
CA LEU A 291 -19.10 15.06 2.19
C LEU A 291 -20.31 15.32 3.08
N ASP A 292 -21.39 15.91 2.55
CA ASP A 292 -22.62 16.14 3.30
C ASP A 292 -23.28 14.81 3.73
N ALA A 293 -23.43 13.85 2.80
CA ALA A 293 -23.97 12.53 3.09
C ALA A 293 -23.21 11.78 4.20
N LEU A 294 -21.90 12.00 4.30
CA LEU A 294 -21.03 11.39 5.31
C LEU A 294 -20.86 12.23 6.58
N ASN A 295 -21.55 13.37 6.70
CA ASN A 295 -21.39 14.34 7.78
C ASN A 295 -19.94 14.84 7.92
N LEU A 296 -19.29 15.12 6.80
CA LEU A 296 -17.90 15.55 6.65
C LEU A 296 -17.77 16.91 5.93
N ALA A 297 -18.82 17.74 5.94
CA ALA A 297 -18.84 19.04 5.26
C ALA A 297 -17.69 19.98 5.65
N GLN A 298 -17.08 19.82 6.84
CA GLN A 298 -15.90 20.57 7.26
C GLN A 298 -14.63 20.28 6.41
N LEU A 299 -14.63 19.20 5.63
CA LEU A 299 -13.57 18.88 4.66
C LEU A 299 -13.85 19.51 3.29
N GLY A 300 -15.00 20.19 3.13
CA GLY A 300 -15.47 20.86 1.91
C GLY A 300 -14.47 21.82 1.31
#